data_AF-A0A8S3PXG1-F1
#
_entry.id   AF-A0A8S3PXG1-F1
#
_cell.length_a   1.000
_cell.length_b   1.000
_cell.length_c   1.000
_cell.angle_alpha   90.00
_cell.angle_beta   90.00
_cell.angle_gamma   90.00
#
_symmetry.space_group_name_H-M   'P 1'
#
loop_
_entity.id
_entity.type
_entity.pdbx_description
1 polymer ?
#
loop_
_entity_poly.entity_id
_entity_poly.type
_entity_poly.pdbx_seq_one_letter_code
_entity_poly.pdbx_strand_id
1 'polypeptide(L)'
;MVVDHNCKLFDARRLLNNISNLTCYAAFRKCVSGLADTLPFFRQKFPGLNSYSQQKLFEHFCNDQYNAHNAVDDAESLHKLMTISKVEKQDVLEFSFTVEAIAENMKYDKMVKVDAESFGDLVKGKYMSAQMAVKCAQSGLKKCHLDFAFNRKGFQGLLDLLSQRRQDGSPRVTKTAAVIKKITGYYENKKLKKHRFGVLRYSFK
;
A
#
# COMPACT_ATOMS: atom_id res chain seq x y z
N MET A 1 -25.70 -1.59 -0.15
CA MET A 1 -24.32 -2.11 -0.26
C MET A 1 -24.08 -2.61 -1.67
N VAL A 2 -22.97 -2.20 -2.29
CA VAL A 2 -22.49 -2.66 -3.60
C VAL A 2 -21.60 -3.87 -3.39
N VAL A 3 -21.71 -4.91 -4.23
CA VAL A 3 -20.88 -6.11 -4.16
C VAL A 3 -20.14 -6.24 -5.48
N ASP A 4 -18.83 -6.42 -5.41
CA ASP A 4 -17.96 -6.44 -6.58
C ASP A 4 -16.70 -7.27 -6.29
N HIS A 5 -15.99 -7.71 -7.31
CA HIS A 5 -14.88 -8.63 -7.21
C HIS A 5 -13.54 -7.90 -7.36
N ASN A 6 -12.70 -7.94 -6.32
CA ASN A 6 -11.44 -7.18 -6.22
C ASN A 6 -11.64 -5.64 -6.16
N CYS A 7 -12.82 -5.19 -5.76
CA CYS A 7 -13.21 -3.79 -5.84
C CYS A 7 -12.44 -2.89 -4.87
N LYS A 8 -11.93 -3.41 -3.75
CA LYS A 8 -11.20 -2.62 -2.74
C LYS A 8 -9.92 -2.00 -3.30
N LEU A 9 -9.26 -2.72 -4.21
CA LEU A 9 -8.01 -2.31 -4.83
C LEU A 9 -8.19 -1.70 -6.23
N PHE A 10 -9.35 -1.91 -6.86
CA PHE A 10 -9.60 -1.47 -8.23
C PHE A 10 -10.81 -0.54 -8.34
N ASP A 11 -12.02 -1.10 -8.49
CA ASP A 11 -13.23 -0.38 -8.88
C ASP A 11 -13.59 0.73 -7.91
N ALA A 12 -13.53 0.47 -6.61
CA ALA A 12 -13.90 1.44 -5.60
C ALA A 12 -12.97 2.67 -5.62
N ARG A 13 -11.66 2.45 -5.82
CA ARG A 13 -10.67 3.53 -5.97
C ARG A 13 -10.88 4.31 -7.27
N ARG A 14 -11.12 3.62 -8.38
CA ARG A 14 -11.39 4.25 -9.69
C ARG A 14 -12.66 5.08 -9.63
N LEU A 15 -13.73 4.53 -9.08
CA LEU A 15 -15.00 5.21 -8.89
C LEU A 15 -14.79 6.50 -8.09
N LEU A 16 -14.23 6.42 -6.89
CA LEU A 16 -14.00 7.58 -6.04
C LEU A 16 -13.08 8.62 -6.70
N ASN A 17 -12.02 8.21 -7.40
CA ASN A 17 -11.18 9.15 -8.15
C ASN A 17 -11.97 9.95 -9.19
N ASN A 18 -12.91 9.33 -9.88
CA ASN A 18 -13.69 9.99 -10.93
C ASN A 18 -14.83 10.84 -10.36
N ILE A 19 -15.48 10.39 -9.28
CA ILE A 19 -16.66 11.07 -8.74
C ILE A 19 -16.36 12.09 -7.64
N SER A 20 -15.20 12.02 -6.98
CA SER A 20 -14.91 12.83 -5.77
C SER A 20 -14.96 14.34 -6.00
N ASN A 21 -14.75 14.81 -7.22
CA ASN A 21 -14.81 16.23 -7.59
C ASN A 21 -16.12 16.61 -8.31
N LEU A 22 -17.06 15.67 -8.46
CA LEU A 22 -18.34 15.89 -9.12
C LEU A 22 -19.41 16.28 -8.12
N THR A 23 -20.40 17.05 -8.58
CA THR A 23 -21.56 17.47 -7.77
C THR A 23 -22.38 16.29 -7.25
N CYS A 24 -22.33 15.15 -7.94
CA CYS A 24 -23.05 13.93 -7.56
C CYS A 24 -22.41 13.15 -6.39
N TYR A 25 -21.20 13.49 -5.93
CA TYR A 25 -20.50 12.74 -4.88
C TYR A 25 -21.30 12.67 -3.57
N ALA A 26 -21.92 13.77 -3.17
CA ALA A 26 -22.73 13.82 -1.96
C ALA A 26 -23.98 12.92 -2.07
N ALA A 27 -24.61 12.87 -3.24
CA ALA A 27 -25.75 11.98 -3.50
C ALA A 27 -25.30 10.51 -3.49
N PHE A 28 -24.18 10.20 -4.15
CA PHE A 28 -23.59 8.85 -4.14
C PHE A 28 -23.35 8.33 -2.72
N ARG A 29 -22.75 9.14 -1.84
CA ARG A 29 -22.50 8.78 -0.44
C ARG A 29 -23.77 8.52 0.36
N LYS A 30 -24.89 9.15 0.01
CA LYS A 30 -26.19 8.90 0.65
C LYS A 30 -26.84 7.62 0.15
N CYS A 31 -26.63 7.27 -1.12
CA CYS A 31 -27.24 6.08 -1.73
C CYS A 31 -26.45 4.79 -1.46
N VAL A 32 -25.14 4.88 -1.24
CA VAL A 32 -24.26 3.71 -1.06
C VAL A 32 -23.85 3.56 0.39
N SER A 33 -24.45 2.57 1.06
CA SER A 33 -24.13 2.22 2.46
C SER A 33 -22.72 1.65 2.68
N GLY A 34 -22.06 1.22 1.61
CA GLY A 34 -20.77 0.53 1.63
C GLY A 34 -20.56 -0.36 0.42
N LEU A 35 -19.34 -0.87 0.25
CA LEU A 35 -18.94 -1.82 -0.79
C LEU A 35 -18.38 -3.09 -0.14
N ALA A 36 -18.58 -4.25 -0.76
CA ALA A 36 -18.02 -5.52 -0.32
C ALA A 36 -17.17 -6.17 -1.43
N ASP A 37 -15.95 -6.59 -1.06
CA ASP A 37 -15.01 -7.24 -1.97
C ASP A 37 -15.11 -8.76 -1.86
N THR A 38 -15.55 -9.40 -2.94
CA THR A 38 -15.73 -10.86 -2.95
C THR A 38 -14.43 -11.64 -3.14
N LEU A 39 -13.34 -11.03 -3.61
CA LEU A 39 -12.07 -11.73 -3.82
C LEU A 39 -11.47 -12.33 -2.53
N PRO A 40 -11.23 -11.55 -1.45
CA PRO A 40 -10.74 -12.11 -0.21
C PRO A 40 -11.73 -13.11 0.42
N PHE A 41 -13.03 -12.86 0.24
CA PHE A 41 -14.07 -13.78 0.70
C PHE A 41 -13.97 -15.16 0.00
N PHE A 42 -13.89 -15.21 -1.33
CA PHE A 42 -13.76 -16.47 -2.06
C PHE A 42 -12.47 -17.23 -1.69
N ARG A 43 -11.36 -16.50 -1.45
CA ARG A 43 -10.12 -17.09 -0.93
C ARG A 43 -10.29 -17.76 0.43
N GLN A 44 -11.06 -17.14 1.31
CA GLN A 44 -11.35 -17.68 2.64
C GLN A 44 -12.33 -18.86 2.58
N LYS A 45 -13.42 -18.75 1.81
CA LYS A 45 -14.47 -19.78 1.73
C LYS A 45 -14.04 -21.03 0.97
N PHE A 46 -13.23 -20.87 -0.08
CA PHE A 46 -12.82 -21.97 -0.95
C PHE A 46 -11.29 -22.00 -1.10
N PRO A 47 -10.53 -22.40 -0.07
CA PRO A 47 -9.07 -22.39 -0.13
C PRO A 47 -8.54 -23.43 -1.13
N GLY A 48 -7.37 -23.17 -1.73
CA GLY A 48 -6.65 -24.12 -2.57
C GLY A 48 -6.95 -24.08 -4.07
N LEU A 49 -7.71 -23.10 -4.56
CA LEU A 49 -7.91 -22.91 -5.99
C LEU A 49 -6.66 -22.30 -6.65
N ASN A 50 -6.40 -22.71 -7.90
CA ASN A 50 -5.24 -22.22 -8.67
C ASN A 50 -5.32 -20.72 -8.99
N SER A 51 -6.54 -20.19 -9.12
CA SER A 51 -6.80 -18.78 -9.37
C SER A 51 -8.12 -18.37 -8.73
N TYR A 52 -8.19 -17.11 -8.31
CA TYR A 52 -9.39 -16.48 -7.78
C TYR A 52 -9.82 -15.29 -8.62
N SER A 53 -9.37 -15.16 -9.87
CA SER A 53 -9.98 -14.20 -10.78
C SER A 53 -11.44 -14.57 -11.01
N GLN A 54 -12.32 -13.58 -11.20
CA GLN A 54 -13.74 -13.82 -11.40
C GLN A 54 -14.01 -14.83 -12.53
N GLN A 55 -13.34 -14.70 -13.67
CA GLN A 55 -13.42 -15.66 -14.78
C GLN A 55 -13.10 -17.10 -14.35
N LYS A 56 -12.05 -17.29 -13.56
CA LYS A 56 -11.63 -18.64 -13.13
C LYS A 56 -12.54 -19.22 -12.05
N LEU A 57 -13.09 -18.38 -11.18
CA LEU A 57 -14.14 -18.80 -10.26
C LEU A 57 -15.42 -19.17 -11.03
N PHE A 58 -15.82 -18.35 -11.99
CA PHE A 58 -16.99 -18.62 -12.82
C PHE A 58 -16.84 -19.92 -13.61
N GLU A 59 -15.69 -20.14 -14.26
CA GLU A 59 -15.38 -21.40 -14.94
C GLU A 59 -15.44 -22.59 -13.97
N HIS A 60 -14.87 -22.45 -12.77
CA HIS A 60 -14.84 -23.52 -11.78
C HIS A 60 -16.24 -23.90 -11.24
N PHE A 61 -17.07 -22.92 -10.89
CA PHE A 61 -18.36 -23.16 -10.26
C PHE A 61 -19.51 -23.34 -11.26
N CYS A 62 -19.47 -22.61 -12.38
CA CYS A 62 -20.54 -22.59 -13.37
C CYS A 62 -20.27 -23.54 -14.55
N ASN A 63 -19.04 -24.07 -14.69
CA ASN A 63 -18.57 -24.84 -15.85
C ASN A 63 -18.87 -24.13 -17.18
N ASP A 64 -18.64 -22.82 -17.20
CA ASP A 64 -19.05 -21.91 -18.26
C ASP A 64 -18.04 -20.74 -18.35
N GLN A 65 -18.08 -19.97 -19.43
CA GLN A 65 -17.28 -18.77 -19.60
C GLN A 65 -18.17 -17.59 -19.94
N TYR A 66 -17.67 -16.38 -19.68
CA TYR A 66 -18.40 -15.17 -19.98
C TYR A 66 -17.44 -14.13 -20.58
N ASN A 67 -18.01 -13.12 -21.21
CA ASN A 67 -17.28 -12.01 -21.82
C ASN A 67 -16.78 -11.04 -20.74
N ALA A 68 -15.64 -11.35 -20.15
CA ALA A 68 -15.00 -10.44 -19.20
C ALA A 68 -14.57 -9.14 -19.88
N HIS A 69 -14.47 -8.08 -19.08
CA HIS A 69 -14.24 -6.70 -19.52
C HIS A 69 -15.48 -5.99 -20.08
N ASN A 70 -16.64 -6.65 -20.11
CA ASN A 70 -17.93 -5.99 -20.19
C ASN A 70 -18.51 -5.87 -18.77
N ALA A 71 -18.74 -4.63 -18.32
CA ALA A 71 -19.18 -4.36 -16.95
C ALA A 71 -20.55 -4.99 -16.59
N VAL A 72 -21.45 -5.13 -17.56
CA VAL A 72 -22.76 -5.79 -17.34
C VAL A 72 -22.54 -7.28 -17.21
N ASP A 73 -21.80 -7.90 -18.14
CA ASP A 73 -21.51 -9.33 -18.11
C ASP A 73 -20.73 -9.71 -16.84
N ASP A 74 -19.78 -8.87 -16.40
CA ASP A 74 -19.05 -9.04 -15.14
C ASP A 74 -20.00 -9.01 -13.93
N ALA A 75 -20.97 -8.10 -13.88
CA ALA A 75 -21.92 -8.00 -12.77
C ALA A 75 -22.91 -9.18 -12.74
N GLU A 76 -23.45 -9.56 -13.91
CA GLU A 76 -24.35 -10.70 -14.06
C GLU A 76 -23.64 -12.02 -13.72
N SER A 77 -22.40 -12.18 -14.20
CA SER A 77 -21.60 -13.36 -13.93
C SER A 77 -21.21 -13.46 -12.45
N LEU A 78 -20.90 -12.34 -11.79
CA LEU A 78 -20.69 -12.31 -10.34
C LEU A 78 -21.95 -12.73 -9.58
N HIS A 79 -23.12 -12.24 -10.00
CA HIS A 79 -24.39 -12.63 -9.37
C HIS A 79 -24.67 -14.13 -9.53
N LYS A 80 -24.51 -14.67 -10.74
CA LYS A 80 -24.65 -16.10 -11.03
C LYS A 80 -23.64 -16.93 -10.24
N LEU A 81 -22.38 -16.50 -10.19
CA LEU A 81 -21.33 -17.14 -9.39
C LEU A 81 -21.71 -17.20 -7.91
N MET A 82 -22.14 -16.08 -7.30
CA MET A 82 -22.58 -16.04 -5.91
C MET A 82 -23.75 -17.00 -5.66
N THR A 83 -24.71 -17.03 -6.59
CA THR A 83 -25.89 -17.89 -6.48
C THR A 83 -25.52 -19.38 -6.51
N ILE A 84 -24.73 -19.80 -7.50
CA ILE A 84 -24.31 -21.21 -7.67
C ILE A 84 -23.40 -21.66 -6.53
N SER A 85 -22.52 -20.79 -6.07
CA SER A 85 -21.61 -21.07 -4.93
C SER A 85 -22.28 -20.93 -3.55
N LYS A 86 -23.60 -20.67 -3.50
CA LYS A 86 -24.38 -20.48 -2.27
C LYS A 86 -23.74 -19.43 -1.36
N VAL A 87 -23.45 -18.27 -1.94
CA VAL A 87 -22.89 -17.10 -1.27
C VAL A 87 -23.96 -16.03 -1.24
N GLU A 88 -24.32 -15.60 -0.03
CA GLU A 88 -25.26 -14.51 0.17
C GLU A 88 -24.54 -13.18 0.45
N LYS A 89 -25.27 -12.06 0.36
CA LYS A 89 -24.71 -10.73 0.64
C LYS A 89 -24.23 -10.61 2.10
N GLN A 90 -24.87 -11.34 3.01
CA GLN A 90 -24.53 -11.39 4.42
C GLN A 90 -23.16 -12.04 4.64
N ASP A 91 -22.82 -13.06 3.85
CA ASP A 91 -21.53 -13.77 3.94
C ASP A 91 -20.34 -12.85 3.63
N VAL A 92 -20.54 -11.86 2.76
CA VAL A 92 -19.47 -10.94 2.33
C VAL A 92 -19.38 -9.67 3.18
N LEU A 93 -20.21 -9.53 4.22
CA LEU A 93 -20.24 -8.33 5.07
C LEU A 93 -18.92 -8.08 5.81
N GLU A 94 -18.23 -9.15 6.25
CA GLU A 94 -16.91 -9.03 6.91
C GLU A 94 -15.86 -8.40 5.98
N PHE A 95 -16.05 -8.53 4.66
CA PHE A 95 -15.17 -7.97 3.63
C PHE A 95 -15.68 -6.64 3.08
N SER A 96 -16.64 -6.03 3.77
CA SER A 96 -17.17 -4.73 3.42
C SER A 96 -16.36 -3.56 3.98
N PHE A 97 -16.48 -2.41 3.34
CA PHE A 97 -15.84 -1.17 3.70
C PHE A 97 -16.69 0.03 3.30
N THR A 98 -16.53 1.12 4.04
CA THR A 98 -17.25 2.37 3.78
C THR A 98 -16.58 3.18 2.66
N VAL A 99 -17.34 4.10 2.07
CA VAL A 99 -16.80 5.06 1.09
C VAL A 99 -15.70 5.92 1.73
N GLU A 100 -15.90 6.29 2.99
CA GLU A 100 -14.97 7.07 3.80
C GLU A 100 -13.64 6.33 3.99
N ALA A 101 -13.67 5.03 4.32
CA ALA A 101 -12.46 4.23 4.50
C ALA A 101 -11.60 4.19 3.22
N ILE A 102 -12.22 4.13 2.04
CA ILE A 102 -11.47 4.16 0.77
C ILE A 102 -10.87 5.55 0.57
N ALA A 103 -11.65 6.61 0.80
CA ALA A 103 -11.18 7.98 0.65
C ALA A 103 -9.98 8.27 1.58
N GLU A 104 -10.02 7.77 2.83
CA GLU A 104 -8.91 7.84 3.77
C GLU A 104 -7.69 7.05 3.30
N ASN A 105 -7.89 5.80 2.83
CA ASN A 105 -6.81 5.00 2.25
C ASN A 105 -6.16 5.69 1.04
N MET A 106 -6.94 6.32 0.17
CA MET A 106 -6.43 7.07 -0.98
C MET A 106 -5.62 8.31 -0.55
N LYS A 107 -6.05 9.02 0.50
CA LYS A 107 -5.27 10.12 1.09
C LYS A 107 -3.97 9.61 1.70
N TYR A 108 -4.03 8.51 2.43
CA TYR A 108 -2.87 7.85 3.02
C TYR A 108 -1.86 7.43 1.96
N ASP A 109 -2.29 6.83 0.85
CA ASP A 109 -1.40 6.42 -0.24
C ASP A 109 -0.69 7.62 -0.89
N LYS A 110 -1.39 8.75 -1.05
CA LYS A 110 -0.78 10.00 -1.54
C LYS A 110 0.30 10.52 -0.57
N MET A 111 0.02 10.50 0.73
CA MET A 111 0.99 10.89 1.76
C MET A 111 2.20 9.96 1.76
N VAL A 112 1.99 8.64 1.73
CA VAL A 112 3.07 7.65 1.66
C VAL A 112 3.95 7.87 0.43
N LYS A 113 3.37 8.22 -0.72
CA LYS A 113 4.14 8.55 -1.92
C LYS A 113 5.07 9.74 -1.70
N VAL A 114 4.54 10.85 -1.17
CA VAL A 114 5.33 12.06 -0.86
C VAL A 114 6.43 11.76 0.16
N ASP A 115 6.11 10.99 1.21
CA ASP A 115 7.05 10.63 2.25
C ASP A 115 8.16 9.70 1.72
N ALA A 116 7.82 8.78 0.81
CA ALA A 116 8.78 7.90 0.15
C ALA A 116 9.74 8.69 -0.75
N GLU A 117 9.25 9.73 -1.45
CA GLU A 117 10.07 10.63 -2.27
C GLU A 117 11.13 11.37 -1.46
N SER A 118 10.87 11.63 -0.16
CA SER A 118 11.86 12.25 0.73
C SER A 118 13.18 11.44 0.85
N PHE A 119 13.13 10.13 0.58
CA PHE A 119 14.30 9.25 0.57
C PHE A 119 15.02 9.18 -0.79
N GLY A 120 14.65 10.02 -1.76
CA GLY A 120 15.14 9.98 -3.14
C GLY A 120 16.67 9.91 -3.27
N ASP A 121 17.40 10.65 -2.44
CA ASP A 121 18.88 10.62 -2.44
C ASP A 121 19.44 9.25 -2.01
N LEU A 122 18.83 8.60 -1.03
CA LEU A 122 19.28 7.29 -0.55
C LEU A 122 18.98 6.21 -1.60
N VAL A 123 17.84 6.33 -2.28
CA VAL A 123 17.44 5.41 -3.35
C VAL A 123 18.35 5.58 -4.57
N LYS A 124 18.53 6.81 -5.06
CA LYS A 124 19.43 7.13 -6.20
C LYS A 124 20.88 6.74 -5.90
N GLY A 125 21.34 6.99 -4.69
CA GLY A 125 22.68 6.60 -4.22
C GLY A 125 22.84 5.09 -3.96
N LYS A 126 21.82 4.28 -4.24
CA LYS A 126 21.78 2.84 -4.00
C LYS A 126 22.08 2.46 -2.55
N TYR A 127 21.82 3.33 -1.57
CA TYR A 127 21.95 3.03 -0.13
C TYR A 127 20.67 2.41 0.46
N MET A 128 19.55 2.57 -0.22
CA MET A 128 18.22 2.07 0.15
C MET A 128 17.48 1.61 -1.12
N SER A 129 16.64 0.57 -1.05
CA SER A 129 15.76 0.20 -2.17
C SER A 129 14.48 1.03 -2.17
N ALA A 130 13.81 1.13 -3.32
CA ALA A 130 12.50 1.81 -3.41
C ALA A 130 11.45 1.17 -2.48
N GLN A 131 11.39 -0.17 -2.39
CA GLN A 131 10.47 -0.83 -1.45
C GLN A 131 10.79 -0.49 0.01
N MET A 132 12.07 -0.32 0.36
CA MET A 132 12.46 0.08 1.72
C MET A 132 12.03 1.51 2.03
N ALA A 133 12.15 2.43 1.06
CA ALA A 133 11.63 3.80 1.20
C ALA A 133 10.11 3.82 1.42
N VAL A 134 9.36 3.00 0.67
CA VAL A 134 7.92 2.83 0.87
C VAL A 134 7.61 2.27 2.25
N LYS A 135 8.33 1.24 2.72
CA LYS A 135 8.15 0.70 4.08
C LYS A 135 8.42 1.74 5.18
N CYS A 136 9.45 2.58 5.00
CA CYS A 136 9.71 3.71 5.90
C CYS A 136 8.51 4.66 5.91
N ALA A 137 8.06 5.11 4.74
CA ALA A 137 6.93 6.04 4.60
C ALA A 137 5.62 5.48 5.19
N GLN A 138 5.32 4.20 4.95
CA GLN A 138 4.18 3.50 5.55
C GLN A 138 4.27 3.40 7.08
N SER A 139 5.47 3.54 7.65
CA SER A 139 5.66 3.61 9.10
C SER A 139 5.66 5.05 9.63
N GLY A 140 5.26 6.03 8.81
CA GLY A 140 5.26 7.46 9.14
C GLY A 140 6.65 8.09 9.17
N LEU A 141 7.66 7.46 8.55
CA LEU A 141 9.01 7.99 8.49
C LEU A 141 9.26 8.74 7.19
N LYS A 142 9.87 9.91 7.34
CA LYS A 142 10.54 10.72 6.30
C LYS A 142 12.06 10.70 6.49
N LYS A 143 12.81 11.09 5.46
CA LYS A 143 14.28 11.21 5.53
C LYS A 143 14.77 12.04 6.73
N CYS A 144 14.09 13.13 7.10
CA CYS A 144 14.49 13.97 8.24
C CYS A 144 14.55 13.19 9.57
N HIS A 145 13.75 12.14 9.74
CA HIS A 145 13.79 11.28 10.93
C HIS A 145 15.06 10.42 10.95
N LEU A 146 15.52 9.94 9.79
CA LEU A 146 16.80 9.24 9.68
C LEU A 146 17.96 10.18 9.94
N ASP A 147 17.89 11.41 9.41
CA ASP A 147 18.89 12.43 9.66
C ASP A 147 19.02 12.71 11.16
N PHE A 148 17.89 12.88 11.85
CA PHE A 148 17.84 13.09 13.29
C PHE A 148 18.39 11.89 14.08
N ALA A 149 17.94 10.67 13.75
CA ALA A 149 18.37 9.45 14.41
C ALA A 149 19.89 9.21 14.26
N PHE A 150 20.42 9.38 13.05
CA PHE A 150 21.85 9.26 12.79
C PHE A 150 22.65 10.35 13.51
N ASN A 151 22.17 11.60 13.52
CA ASN A 151 22.86 12.68 14.23
C ASN A 151 22.91 12.45 15.74
N ARG A 152 21.91 11.76 16.31
CA ARG A 152 21.84 11.49 17.75
C ARG A 152 22.75 10.33 18.19
N LYS A 153 22.76 9.21 17.45
CA LYS A 153 23.47 7.98 17.87
C LYS A 153 24.09 7.18 16.71
N GLY A 154 24.33 7.81 15.56
CA GLY A 154 24.93 7.15 14.40
C GLY A 154 24.17 5.89 13.97
N PHE A 155 24.91 4.80 13.77
CA PHE A 155 24.36 3.48 13.45
C PHE A 155 23.28 3.03 14.45
N GLN A 156 23.53 3.19 15.76
CA GLN A 156 22.61 2.72 16.78
C GLN A 156 21.29 3.49 16.74
N GLY A 157 21.32 4.79 16.45
CA GLY A 157 20.10 5.59 16.31
C GLY A 157 19.22 5.13 15.16
N LEU A 158 19.84 4.78 14.02
CA LEU A 158 19.13 4.21 12.87
C LEU A 158 18.58 2.81 13.18
N LEU A 159 19.36 1.97 13.88
CA LEU A 159 18.91 0.66 14.33
C LEU A 159 17.70 0.78 15.27
N ASP A 160 17.79 1.59 16.31
CA ASP A 160 16.70 1.80 17.28
C ASP A 160 15.42 2.26 16.57
N LEU A 161 15.52 3.25 15.66
CA LEU A 161 14.37 3.81 14.94
C LEU A 161 13.72 2.78 14.00
N LEU A 162 14.51 2.09 13.19
CA LEU A 162 14.00 1.17 12.16
C LEU A 162 13.56 -0.18 12.73
N SER A 163 14.11 -0.59 13.87
CA SER A 163 13.79 -1.86 14.52
C SER A 163 12.75 -1.74 15.63
N GLN A 164 12.26 -0.52 15.92
CA GLN A 164 11.23 -0.25 16.93
C GLN A 164 10.08 -1.26 16.82
N ARG A 165 9.73 -1.92 17.93
CA ARG A 165 8.73 -3.00 17.95
C ARG A 165 7.32 -2.44 17.74
N ARG A 166 6.57 -3.03 16.82
CA ARG A 166 5.14 -2.78 16.62
C ARG A 166 4.31 -3.64 17.57
N GLN A 167 3.00 -3.37 17.64
CA GLN A 167 2.06 -4.13 18.49
C GLN A 167 2.05 -5.63 18.18
N ASP A 168 2.22 -6.00 16.91
CA ASP A 168 2.32 -7.39 16.44
C ASP A 168 3.70 -8.04 16.69
N GLY A 169 4.62 -7.32 17.33
CA GLY A 169 5.98 -7.77 17.59
C GLY A 169 6.96 -7.65 16.42
N SER A 170 6.49 -7.27 15.23
CA SER A 170 7.35 -7.05 14.06
C SER A 170 8.15 -5.75 14.17
N PRO A 171 9.30 -5.61 13.48
CA PRO A 171 10.05 -4.36 13.47
C PRO A 171 9.32 -3.28 12.67
N ARG A 172 9.48 -2.02 13.07
CA ARG A 172 8.85 -0.86 12.43
C ARG A 172 9.15 -0.79 10.93
N VAL A 173 10.38 -1.10 10.54
CA VAL A 173 10.80 -1.19 9.14
C VAL A 173 11.66 -2.43 8.93
N THR A 174 12.75 -2.56 9.69
CA THR A 174 13.70 -3.68 9.56
C THR A 174 14.62 -3.77 10.77
N LYS A 175 15.08 -4.99 11.07
CA LYS A 175 16.16 -5.29 12.03
C LYS A 175 17.44 -5.75 11.34
N THR A 176 17.49 -5.76 10.01
CA THR A 176 18.61 -6.31 9.26
C THR A 176 19.82 -5.37 9.32
N ALA A 177 20.85 -5.78 10.05
CA ALA A 177 22.08 -4.98 10.23
C ALA A 177 22.72 -4.58 8.90
N ALA A 178 22.70 -5.44 7.87
CA ALA A 178 23.24 -5.12 6.55
C ALA A 178 22.53 -3.92 5.89
N VAL A 179 21.20 -3.85 5.99
CA VAL A 179 20.42 -2.72 5.47
C VAL A 179 20.77 -1.44 6.22
N ILE A 180 20.88 -1.52 7.56
CA ILE A 180 21.19 -0.37 8.40
C ILE A 180 22.61 0.14 8.15
N LYS A 181 23.60 -0.77 8.01
CA LYS A 181 24.99 -0.41 7.64
C LYS A 181 25.02 0.33 6.31
N LYS A 182 24.23 -0.13 5.34
CA LYS A 182 24.13 0.50 4.03
C LYS A 182 23.57 1.93 4.12
N ILE A 183 22.52 2.15 4.90
CA ILE A 183 21.98 3.49 5.16
C ILE A 183 22.99 4.35 5.94
N THR A 184 23.70 3.78 6.91
CA THR A 184 24.74 4.47 7.69
C THR A 184 25.86 4.99 6.78
N GLY A 185 26.27 4.17 5.80
CA GLY A 185 27.28 4.54 4.80
C GLY A 185 26.90 5.77 3.96
N TYR A 186 25.62 6.05 3.73
CA TYR A 186 25.20 7.31 3.07
C TYR A 186 25.66 8.53 3.90
N TYR A 187 25.43 8.49 5.21
CA TYR A 187 25.74 9.60 6.10
C TYR A 187 27.24 9.77 6.33
N GLU A 188 27.97 8.67 6.47
CA GLU A 188 29.44 8.68 6.60
C GLU A 188 30.11 9.28 5.36
N ASN A 189 29.68 8.86 4.17
CA ASN A 189 30.16 9.41 2.91
C ASN A 189 29.84 10.91 2.77
N LYS A 190 28.67 11.35 3.24
CA LYS A 190 28.28 12.77 3.23
C LYS A 190 29.14 13.60 4.19
N LYS A 191 29.46 13.09 5.38
CA LYS A 191 30.39 13.72 6.33
C LYS A 191 31.79 13.87 5.73
N LEU A 192 32.32 12.81 5.11
CA LEU A 192 33.64 12.83 4.45
C LEU A 192 33.71 13.88 3.33
N LYS A 193 32.69 13.98 2.48
CA LYS A 193 32.63 15.02 1.43
C LYS A 193 32.62 16.43 2.03
N LYS A 194 31.82 16.67 3.07
CA LYS A 194 31.76 17.98 3.74
C LYS A 194 33.12 18.39 4.32
N HIS A 195 33.89 17.44 4.85
CA HIS A 195 35.24 17.70 5.36
C HIS A 195 36.24 18.00 4.24
N ARG A 196 36.26 17.21 3.15
CA ARG A 196 37.17 17.44 2.00
C ARG A 196 36.96 18.79 1.32
N PHE A 197 35.72 19.24 1.14
CA PHE A 197 35.42 20.56 0.57
C PHE A 197 35.65 21.72 1.56
N GLY A 198 35.63 21.45 2.88
CA GLY A 198 35.95 22.44 3.90
C GLY A 198 37.46 22.74 3.99
N VAL A 199 38.31 21.73 3.80
CA VAL A 199 39.78 21.87 3.84
C VAL A 199 40.30 22.65 2.63
N LEU A 200 39.70 22.48 1.44
CA LEU A 200 40.06 23.20 0.21
C LEU A 200 39.81 24.72 0.26
N ARG A 201 39.06 25.23 1.25
CA ARG A 201 38.83 26.68 1.41
C ARG A 201 39.87 27.40 2.27
N TYR A 202 40.84 26.69 2.86
CA TYR A 202 41.84 27.27 3.77
C TYR A 202 43.30 27.21 3.28
N SER A 203 43.57 26.85 2.01
CA SER A 203 44.94 26.72 1.48
C SER A 203 45.35 27.77 0.44
N PHE A 204 44.74 28.96 0.44
CA PHE A 204 45.28 30.12 -0.28
C PHE A 204 45.25 31.35 0.63
N LYS A 205 46.30 31.53 1.41
CA LYS A 205 46.80 32.81 1.90
C LYS A 205 48.32 32.74 1.97
#